data_AF-A0A7S0Z2X5-F1
#
_entry.id   AF-A0A7S0Z2X5-F1
#
_cell.length_a   1.000
_cell.length_b   1.000
_cell.length_c   1.000
_cell.angle_alpha   90.00
_cell.angle_beta   90.00
_cell.angle_gamma   90.00
#
_symmetry.space_group_name_H-M   'P 1'
#
loop_
_entity.id
_entity.type
_entity.pdbx_description
1 polymer ?
#
loop_
_entity_poly.entity_id
_entity_poly.type
_entity_poly.pdbx_seq_one_letter_code
_entity_poly.pdbx_strand_id
1 'polypeptide(L)'
;WEPKRFLKASYAVKMCKDYDELIKAMQSGMDIRPLTSDEVYAHLRDFGISQDLADGKIKRMSGGQKSRLVLAAAMWVKPHIIALDEPTNYLDNETLAELTAALKRFKGG
;
A
#
# COMPACT_ATOMS: atom_id res chain seq x y z
N TRP A 1 16.87 -3.48 27.06
CA TRP A 1 15.45 -3.90 26.93
C TRP A 1 14.63 -2.62 26.82
N GLU A 2 14.09 -2.34 25.63
CA GLU A 2 13.27 -1.14 25.38
C GLU A 2 11.78 -1.52 25.54
N PRO A 3 11.00 -0.81 26.37
CA PRO A 3 9.59 -1.13 26.59
C PRO A 3 8.77 -1.07 25.29
N LYS A 4 7.86 -2.02 25.07
CA LYS A 4 6.98 -2.10 23.87
C LYS A 4 6.27 -0.78 23.51
N ARG A 5 5.97 0.09 24.50
CA ARG A 5 5.36 1.41 24.26
C ARG A 5 6.30 2.37 23.52
N PHE A 6 7.59 2.30 23.82
CA PHE A 6 8.62 3.12 23.18
C PHE A 6 8.84 2.68 21.75
N LEU A 7 8.84 1.36 21.49
CA LEU A 7 8.91 0.81 20.14
C LEU A 7 7.73 1.23 19.26
N LYS A 8 6.50 1.27 19.78
CA LYS A 8 5.34 1.75 19.00
C LYS A 8 5.41 3.23 18.68
N ALA A 9 5.80 4.06 19.65
CA ALA A 9 5.92 5.50 19.46
C ALA A 9 7.08 5.84 18.50
N SER A 10 8.25 5.22 18.68
CA SER A 10 9.40 5.42 17.80
C SER A 10 9.14 4.89 16.39
N TYR A 11 8.42 3.78 16.26
CA TYR A 11 8.01 3.24 14.96
C TYR A 11 7.00 4.14 14.25
N ALA A 12 6.01 4.69 14.96
CA ALA A 12 5.07 5.64 14.37
C ALA A 12 5.78 6.94 13.92
N VAL A 13 6.71 7.45 14.72
CA VAL A 13 7.53 8.61 14.35
C VAL A 13 8.42 8.30 13.15
N LYS A 14 8.99 7.09 13.09
CA LYS A 14 9.77 6.62 11.95
C LYS A 14 8.91 6.55 10.69
N MET A 15 7.72 5.96 10.77
CA MET A 15 6.77 5.93 9.65
C MET A 15 6.41 7.34 9.16
N CYS A 16 6.15 8.30 10.04
CA CYS A 16 5.87 9.68 9.64
C CYS A 16 7.08 10.31 8.93
N LYS A 17 8.29 10.10 9.44
CA LYS A 17 9.51 10.59 8.79
C LYS A 17 9.74 9.96 7.43
N ASP A 18 9.57 8.65 7.32
CA ASP A 18 9.72 7.92 6.06
C ASP A 18 8.68 8.45 5.05
N TYR A 19 7.46 8.78 5.49
CA TYR A 19 6.41 9.40 4.67
C TYR A 19 6.75 10.83 4.26
N ASP A 20 7.33 11.63 5.16
CA ASP A 20 7.76 13.00 4.86
C ASP A 20 8.96 13.03 3.89
N GLU A 21 9.92 12.12 4.05
CA GLU A 21 11.04 11.95 3.12
C GLU A 21 10.55 11.49 1.75
N LEU A 22 9.56 10.60 1.73
CA LEU A 22 8.87 10.18 0.51
C LEU A 22 8.21 11.37 -0.19
N ILE A 23 7.47 12.23 0.53
CA ILE A 23 6.86 13.45 -0.03
C ILE A 23 7.92 14.41 -0.56
N LYS A 24 9.08 14.53 0.10
CA LYS A 24 10.20 15.36 -0.38
C LYS A 24 10.86 14.78 -1.63
N ALA A 25 11.03 13.47 -1.70
CA ALA A 25 11.51 12.78 -2.89
C ALA A 25 10.48 12.87 -4.04
N MET A 26 9.19 12.96 -3.75
CA MET A 26 8.16 13.25 -4.75
C MET A 26 8.30 14.65 -5.36
N GLN A 27 8.82 15.64 -4.63
CA GLN A 27 9.02 17.00 -5.14
C GLN A 27 10.20 17.14 -6.12
N SER A 28 11.09 16.14 -6.22
CA SER A 28 12.31 16.22 -7.05
C SER A 28 12.17 15.70 -8.49
N GLY A 29 10.97 15.27 -8.92
CA GLY A 29 10.70 15.01 -10.34
C GLY A 29 10.50 13.53 -10.75
N MET A 30 10.17 12.63 -9.83
CA MET A 30 9.58 11.33 -10.19
C MET A 30 8.10 11.52 -10.55
N ASP A 31 7.63 10.89 -11.63
CA ASP A 31 6.24 10.89 -12.13
C ASP A 31 5.20 10.77 -11.00
N ILE A 32 4.68 11.91 -10.54
CA ILE A 32 3.78 11.97 -9.39
C ILE A 32 2.36 11.64 -9.88
N ARG A 33 1.78 10.54 -9.39
CA ARG A 33 0.33 10.35 -9.49
C ARG A 33 -0.35 11.41 -8.63
N PRO A 34 -1.25 12.23 -9.19
CA PRO A 34 -1.90 13.27 -8.40
C PRO A 34 -2.80 12.63 -7.35
N LEU A 35 -2.76 13.18 -6.12
CA LEU A 35 -3.52 12.66 -4.97
C LEU A 35 -5.00 13.09 -5.01
N THR A 36 -5.63 12.96 -6.18
CA THR A 36 -7.06 13.24 -6.36
C THR A 36 -7.87 12.01 -5.97
N SER A 37 -9.12 12.22 -5.56
CA SER A 37 -10.04 11.11 -5.27
C SER A 37 -10.15 10.13 -6.44
N ASP A 38 -10.26 10.66 -7.67
CA ASP A 38 -10.41 9.85 -8.87
C ASP A 38 -9.21 8.92 -9.10
N GLU A 39 -7.98 9.41 -8.90
CA GLU A 39 -6.79 8.57 -9.04
C GLU A 39 -6.61 7.58 -7.89
N VAL A 40 -6.99 7.97 -6.67
CA VAL A 40 -6.99 7.05 -5.53
C VAL A 40 -7.97 5.91 -5.80
N TYR A 41 -9.18 6.19 -6.26
CA TYR A 41 -10.15 5.15 -6.62
C TYR A 41 -9.68 4.31 -7.80
N ALA A 42 -9.10 4.92 -8.84
CA ALA A 42 -8.57 4.19 -9.98
C ALA A 42 -7.47 3.20 -9.55
N HIS A 43 -6.55 3.64 -8.69
CA HIS A 43 -5.51 2.78 -8.16
C HIS A 43 -6.05 1.68 -7.26
N LEU A 44 -6.94 2.00 -6.32
CA LEU A 44 -7.53 1.00 -5.41
C LEU A 44 -8.30 -0.08 -6.18
N ARG A 45 -8.95 0.30 -7.29
CA ARG A 45 -9.62 -0.63 -8.20
C ARG A 45 -8.65 -1.61 -8.86
N ASP A 46 -7.42 -1.21 -9.17
CA ASP A 46 -6.38 -2.12 -9.69
C ASP A 46 -6.02 -3.24 -8.69
N PHE A 47 -6.29 -3.03 -7.40
CA PHE A 47 -6.13 -4.01 -6.32
C PHE A 47 -7.45 -4.68 -5.94
N GLY A 48 -8.53 -4.51 -6.71
CA GLY A 48 -9.84 -5.10 -6.45
C GLY A 48 -10.58 -4.51 -5.25
N ILE A 49 -10.25 -3.28 -4.85
CA ILE A 49 -10.97 -2.54 -3.79
C ILE A 49 -12.02 -1.66 -4.48
N SER A 50 -13.30 -1.93 -4.21
CA SER A 50 -14.41 -1.11 -4.72
C SER A 50 -14.50 0.23 -4.01
N GLN A 51 -15.15 1.20 -4.65
CA GLN A 51 -15.37 2.54 -4.08
C GLN A 51 -16.14 2.49 -2.75
N ASP A 52 -17.20 1.68 -2.65
CA ASP A 52 -17.94 1.48 -1.38
C ASP A 52 -17.04 1.00 -0.24
N LEU A 53 -16.05 0.15 -0.56
CA LEU A 53 -15.11 -0.36 0.42
C LEU A 53 -14.05 0.70 0.80
N ALA A 54 -13.62 1.51 -0.17
CA ALA A 54 -12.69 2.61 0.01
C ALA A 54 -13.26 3.75 0.86
N ASP A 55 -14.56 4.05 0.70
CA ASP A 55 -15.28 5.07 1.48
C ASP A 55 -15.66 4.56 2.88
N GLY A 56 -15.59 3.24 3.09
CA GLY A 56 -15.87 2.58 4.36
C GLY A 56 -14.74 2.68 5.38
N LYS A 57 -15.05 2.32 6.63
CA LYS A 57 -14.03 2.19 7.68
C LYS A 57 -13.17 0.94 7.45
N ILE A 58 -11.84 1.08 7.45
CA ILE A 58 -10.86 -0.01 7.35
C ILE A 58 -11.15 -1.18 8.32
N LYS A 59 -11.69 -0.89 9.52
CA LYS A 59 -12.05 -1.92 10.51
C LYS A 59 -13.04 -2.96 9.96
N ARG A 60 -13.90 -2.59 9.01
CA ARG A 60 -14.92 -3.45 8.38
C ARG A 60 -14.36 -4.36 7.27
N MET A 61 -13.14 -4.11 6.80
CA MET A 61 -12.51 -4.92 5.76
C MET A 61 -12.10 -6.30 6.30
N SER A 62 -12.25 -7.33 5.46
CA SER A 62 -11.73 -8.67 5.71
C SER A 62 -10.20 -8.69 5.79
N GLY A 63 -9.61 -9.77 6.29
CA GLY A 63 -8.14 -9.92 6.33
C GLY A 63 -7.48 -9.77 4.96
N GLY A 64 -8.06 -10.40 3.93
CA GLY A 64 -7.58 -10.29 2.55
C GLY A 64 -7.75 -8.90 1.95
N GLN A 65 -8.86 -8.23 2.24
CA GLN A 65 -9.07 -6.83 1.82
C GLN A 65 -8.07 -5.87 2.47
N LYS A 66 -7.75 -6.06 3.75
CA LYS A 66 -6.70 -5.27 4.43
C LYS A 66 -5.32 -5.51 3.82
N SER A 67 -5.01 -6.76 3.49
CA SER A 67 -3.73 -7.10 2.84
C SER A 67 -3.60 -6.43 1.46
N ARG A 68 -4.67 -6.44 0.66
CA ARG A 68 -4.73 -5.69 -0.61
C ARG A 68 -4.56 -4.19 -0.41
N LEU A 69 -5.20 -3.61 0.61
CA LEU A 69 -5.10 -2.17 0.89
C LEU A 69 -3.67 -1.77 1.27
N VAL A 70 -3.00 -2.57 2.11
CA VAL A 70 -1.59 -2.35 2.48
C VAL A 70 -0.70 -2.43 1.24
N LEU A 71 -0.96 -3.39 0.36
CA LEU A 71 -0.19 -3.57 -0.86
C LEU A 71 -0.41 -2.44 -1.87
N ALA A 72 -1.65 -1.99 -2.04
CA ALA A 72 -1.98 -0.80 -2.84
C ALA A 72 -1.24 0.43 -2.28
N ALA A 73 -1.30 0.65 -0.97
CA ALA A 73 -0.59 1.76 -0.33
C ALA A 73 0.93 1.69 -0.55
N ALA A 74 1.53 0.50 -0.48
CA ALA A 74 2.96 0.31 -0.76
C ALA A 74 3.33 0.58 -2.23
N MET A 75 2.41 0.25 -3.15
CA MET A 75 2.57 0.41 -4.60
C MET A 75 2.28 1.82 -5.10
N TRP A 76 1.65 2.68 -4.29
CA TRP A 76 1.26 4.04 -4.66
C TRP A 76 2.44 4.85 -5.23
N VAL A 77 3.62 4.67 -4.63
CA VAL A 77 4.85 5.38 -5.01
C VAL A 77 5.67 4.69 -6.10
N LYS A 78 5.12 3.66 -6.76
CA LYS A 78 5.80 2.87 -7.79
C LYS A 78 7.23 2.47 -7.38
N PRO A 79 7.42 1.82 -6.21
CA PRO A 79 8.76 1.48 -5.74
C PRO A 79 9.43 0.51 -6.72
N HIS A 80 10.76 0.65 -6.88
CA HIS A 80 11.53 -0.20 -7.79
C HIS A 80 11.71 -1.64 -7.25
N ILE A 81 11.66 -1.80 -5.92
CA ILE A 81 11.81 -3.08 -5.24
C ILE A 81 10.74 -3.17 -4.17
N ILE A 82 10.11 -4.35 -4.08
CA ILE A 82 9.11 -4.66 -3.06
C ILE A 82 9.48 -6.01 -2.44
N ALA A 83 9.63 -6.01 -1.13
CA ALA A 83 9.79 -7.23 -0.34
C ALA A 83 8.46 -7.57 0.32
N LEU A 84 7.89 -8.71 -0.04
CA LEU A 84 6.67 -9.25 0.57
C LEU A 84 7.07 -10.46 1.40
N ASP A 85 6.95 -10.34 2.71
CA ASP A 85 7.16 -11.46 3.63
C ASP A 85 5.84 -12.23 3.79
N GLU A 86 5.86 -13.54 3.50
CA GLU A 86 4.71 -14.46 3.60
C GLU A 86 3.38 -13.96 2.95
N PRO A 87 3.36 -13.56 1.66
CA PRO A 87 2.16 -13.01 1.02
C PRO A 87 0.99 -14.01 0.88
N THR A 88 1.27 -15.31 1.00
CA THR A 88 0.30 -16.41 0.86
C THR A 88 -0.61 -16.61 2.07
N ASN A 89 -0.24 -16.10 3.25
CA ASN A 89 -0.99 -16.39 4.49
C ASN A 89 -2.31 -15.60 4.64
N TYR A 90 -2.50 -14.54 3.85
CA TYR A 90 -3.63 -13.62 4.01
C TYR A 90 -4.37 -13.31 2.70
N LEU A 91 -3.93 -13.91 1.60
CA LEU A 91 -4.55 -13.75 0.28
C LEU A 91 -5.25 -15.05 -0.09
N ASP A 92 -6.51 -14.97 -0.50
CA ASP A 92 -7.15 -16.08 -1.17
C ASP A 92 -6.41 -16.37 -2.50
N ASN A 93 -6.46 -17.62 -2.97
CA ASN A 93 -5.73 -18.04 -4.18
C ASN A 93 -6.08 -17.20 -5.42
N GLU A 94 -7.30 -16.65 -5.46
CA GLU A 94 -7.80 -15.79 -6.52
C GLU A 94 -7.12 -14.41 -6.51
N THR A 95 -7.05 -13.76 -5.34
CA THR A 95 -6.35 -12.47 -5.18
C THR A 95 -4.84 -12.64 -5.40
N LEU A 96 -4.28 -13.79 -5.04
CA LEU A 96 -2.86 -14.09 -5.29
C LEU A 96 -2.56 -14.18 -6.81
N ALA A 97 -3.49 -14.75 -7.58
CA ALA A 97 -3.37 -14.80 -9.03
C ALA A 97 -3.50 -13.40 -9.66
N GLU A 98 -4.46 -12.59 -9.22
CA GLU A 98 -4.62 -11.20 -9.67
C GLU A 98 -3.39 -10.35 -9.31
N LEU A 99 -2.90 -10.47 -8.08
CA LEU A 99 -1.70 -9.78 -7.62
C LEU A 99 -0.49 -10.21 -8.45
N THR A 100 -0.32 -11.50 -8.70
CA THR A 100 0.78 -12.01 -9.53
C THR A 100 0.68 -11.47 -10.97
N ALA A 101 -0.53 -11.37 -11.52
CA ALA A 101 -0.76 -10.78 -12.84
C ALA A 101 -0.45 -9.28 -12.86
N ALA A 102 -0.85 -8.54 -11.83
CA ALA A 102 -0.55 -7.12 -11.65
C ALA A 102 0.96 -6.89 -11.51
N LEU A 103 1.64 -7.68 -10.68
CA LEU A 103 3.09 -7.65 -10.50
C LEU A 103 3.84 -7.97 -11.80
N LYS A 104 3.37 -8.95 -12.59
CA LYS A 104 3.96 -9.27 -13.90
C LYS A 104 3.80 -8.14 -14.91
N ARG A 105 2.74 -7.34 -14.81
CA ARG A 105 2.51 -6.17 -15.67
C ARG A 105 3.25 -4.93 -15.17
N PHE A 106 3.63 -4.91 -13.90
CA PHE A 106 4.38 -3.82 -13.31
C PHE A 106 5.80 -3.79 -13.89
N LYS A 107 6.10 -2.80 -14.73
CA LYS A 107 7.39 -2.64 -15.39
C LYS A 107 8.45 -1.90 -14.54
N GLY A 108 8.16 -1.63 -13.27
CA GLY A 108 8.95 -0.69 -12.48
C GLY A 108 8.62 0.76 -12.85
N GLY A 109 9.26 1.69 -12.13
CA GLY A 109 9.21 3.12 -12.41
C GLY A 109 10.02 3.48 -13.63
#